data_AF-N2AL07-F1
#
_entry.id   AF-N2AL07-F1
#
_cell.length_a   1.000
_cell.length_b   1.000
_cell.length_c   1.000
_cell.angle_alpha   90.00
_cell.angle_beta   90.00
_cell.angle_gamma   90.00
#
_symmetry.space_group_name_H-M   'P 1'
#
loop_
_entity.id
_entity.type
_entity.pdbx_description
1 polymer ?
#
loop_
_entity_poly.entity_id
_entity_poly.type
_entity_poly.pdbx_seq_one_letter_code
_entity_poly.pdbx_strand_id
1 'polypeptide(L)'
;MNDTKIQWHPAFIAAMNLEMADCRDSLRFDREYNLNVKPLVIDLLITKNQTDISINNEIGCIFRGHNIVEYKDPVDSLNIDVFFKTEGYACLYKSYGKTVDAIAENDITMTFVRENKPSGLFAYFQEHGYQVSNPFKGVYYITGNILFPAQI
;
A
#
# COMPACT_ATOMS: atom_id res chain seq x y z
N MET A 1 36.37 -17.66 15.96
CA MET A 1 35.95 -18.15 14.63
C MET A 1 34.59 -17.55 14.36
N ASN A 2 34.45 -16.76 13.30
CA ASN A 2 33.17 -16.13 12.94
C ASN A 2 32.17 -17.21 12.53
N ASP A 3 31.03 -17.30 13.25
CA ASP A 3 29.86 -18.07 12.83
C ASP A 3 29.43 -17.61 11.44
N THR A 4 29.82 -18.37 10.43
CA THR A 4 29.40 -18.09 9.06
C THR A 4 27.97 -18.58 8.93
N LYS A 5 26.99 -17.66 9.09
CA LYS A 5 25.56 -17.98 8.96
C LYS A 5 25.30 -18.65 7.60
N ILE A 6 24.62 -19.80 7.62
CA ILE A 6 24.20 -20.49 6.39
C ILE A 6 23.23 -19.58 5.64
N GLN A 7 23.55 -19.29 4.37
CA GLN A 7 22.64 -18.59 3.47
C GLN A 7 21.69 -19.61 2.82
N TRP A 8 20.44 -19.64 3.26
CA TRP A 8 19.45 -20.59 2.77
C TRP A 8 18.80 -20.20 1.43
N HIS A 9 18.89 -18.93 1.02
CA HIS A 9 18.27 -18.43 -0.20
C HIS A 9 18.69 -19.19 -1.47
N PRO A 10 19.99 -19.49 -1.73
CA PRO A 10 20.39 -20.28 -2.89
C PRO A 10 19.81 -21.70 -2.89
N ALA A 11 19.76 -22.37 -1.74
CA ALA A 11 19.21 -23.72 -1.63
C ALA A 11 17.70 -23.74 -1.91
N PHE A 12 16.98 -22.75 -1.37
CA PHE A 12 15.56 -22.56 -1.66
C PHE A 12 15.29 -22.34 -3.16
N ILE A 13 16.06 -21.46 -3.80
CA ILE A 13 15.89 -21.18 -5.24
C ILE A 13 16.18 -22.45 -6.07
N ALA A 14 17.20 -23.23 -5.70
CA ALA A 14 17.50 -24.49 -6.38
C ALA A 14 16.35 -25.50 -6.23
N ALA A 15 15.81 -25.65 -5.01
CA ALA A 15 14.65 -26.52 -4.75
C ALA A 15 13.44 -26.10 -5.60
N MET A 16 13.15 -24.79 -5.70
CA MET A 16 12.06 -24.30 -6.54
C MET A 16 12.26 -24.56 -8.03
N ASN A 17 13.51 -24.50 -8.52
CA ASN A 17 13.80 -24.85 -9.92
C ASN A 17 13.59 -26.34 -10.19
N LEU A 18 13.91 -27.21 -9.22
CA LEU A 18 13.66 -28.65 -9.35
C LEU A 18 12.16 -28.98 -9.29
N GLU A 19 11.42 -28.36 -8.37
CA GLU A 19 9.98 -28.55 -8.25
C GLU A 19 9.24 -28.12 -9.52
N MET A 20 9.69 -27.04 -10.16
CA MET A 20 9.08 -26.50 -11.38
C MET A 20 9.76 -27.02 -12.67
N ALA A 21 10.52 -28.12 -12.60
CA ALA A 21 11.31 -28.63 -13.72
C ALA A 21 10.44 -28.95 -14.95
N ASP A 22 9.26 -29.55 -14.73
CA ASP A 22 8.36 -30.01 -15.81
C ASP A 22 7.79 -28.86 -16.66
N CYS A 23 7.73 -27.64 -16.12
CA CYS A 23 7.26 -26.45 -16.83
C CYS A 23 8.32 -25.36 -16.94
N ARG A 24 9.61 -25.71 -16.72
CA ARG A 24 10.69 -24.72 -16.56
C ARG A 24 10.86 -23.81 -17.76
N ASP A 25 10.66 -24.32 -18.98
CA ASP A 25 10.76 -23.57 -20.23
C ASP A 25 9.65 -22.51 -20.38
N SER A 26 8.56 -22.64 -19.63
CA SER A 26 7.45 -21.68 -19.62
C SER A 26 7.56 -20.63 -18.49
N LEU A 27 8.61 -20.66 -17.67
CA LEU A 27 8.76 -19.82 -16.49
C LEU A 27 10.03 -18.95 -16.52
N ARG A 28 9.92 -17.69 -16.06
CA ARG A 28 11.08 -16.81 -15.81
C ARG A 28 11.39 -16.77 -14.32
N PHE A 29 12.64 -17.03 -13.97
CA PHE A 29 13.12 -16.97 -12.59
C PHE A 29 14.07 -15.79 -12.46
N ASP A 30 13.58 -14.71 -11.86
CA ASP A 30 14.39 -13.56 -11.47
C ASP A 30 14.74 -13.68 -9.99
N ARG A 31 16.02 -13.89 -9.67
CA ARG A 31 16.49 -13.95 -8.28
C ARG A 31 16.62 -12.55 -7.73
N GLU A 32 16.13 -12.34 -6.50
CA GLU A 32 16.28 -11.06 -5.77
C GLU A 32 15.81 -9.86 -6.62
N TYR A 33 14.59 -9.97 -7.18
CA TYR A 33 14.01 -8.96 -8.04
C TYR A 33 13.78 -7.64 -7.29
N ASN A 34 14.44 -6.57 -7.74
CA ASN A 34 14.30 -5.25 -7.13
C ASN A 34 12.96 -4.60 -7.55
N LEU A 35 12.13 -4.28 -6.56
CA LEU A 35 10.86 -3.58 -6.79
C LEU A 35 11.03 -2.09 -7.12
N ASN A 36 12.18 -1.50 -6.79
CA ASN A 36 12.47 -0.10 -7.06
C ASN A 36 13.98 0.13 -7.20
N VAL A 37 14.36 1.15 -7.97
CA VAL A 37 15.76 1.60 -8.13
C VAL A 37 16.13 2.59 -7.02
N LYS A 38 15.14 3.32 -6.49
CA LYS A 38 15.30 4.28 -5.39
C LYS A 38 14.70 3.72 -4.10
N PRO A 39 15.16 4.20 -2.93
CA PRO A 39 14.50 3.91 -1.66
C PRO A 39 13.01 4.23 -1.74
N LEU A 40 12.20 3.39 -1.09
CA LEU A 40 10.77 3.63 -0.98
C LEU A 40 10.53 4.80 -0.02
N VAL A 41 9.68 5.74 -0.44
CA VAL A 41 9.36 6.95 0.32
C VAL A 41 7.86 7.18 0.24
N ILE A 42 7.25 7.43 1.39
CA ILE A 42 5.88 7.92 1.54
C ILE A 42 5.92 9.44 1.45
N ASP A 43 5.02 10.05 0.65
CA ASP A 43 5.02 11.52 0.46
C ASP A 43 4.74 12.25 1.78
N LEU A 44 3.73 11.81 2.55
CA LEU A 44 3.45 12.33 3.88
C LEU A 44 2.85 11.23 4.79
N LEU A 45 3.40 11.10 5.99
CA LEU A 45 2.86 10.24 7.05
C LEU A 45 2.32 11.10 8.18
N ILE A 46 1.05 10.91 8.54
CA ILE A 46 0.42 11.58 9.67
C ILE A 46 0.17 10.52 10.75
N THR A 47 0.62 10.77 11.98
CA THR A 47 0.37 9.89 13.12
C THR A 47 -0.31 10.65 14.25
N LYS A 48 -1.27 10.02 14.92
CA LYS A 48 -1.90 10.59 16.10
C LYS A 48 -1.01 10.35 17.31
N ASN A 49 -0.73 11.42 18.06
CA ASN A 49 -0.01 11.33 19.33
C ASN A 49 -0.90 10.82 20.49
N GLN A 50 -2.22 10.90 20.32
CA GLN A 50 -3.21 10.45 21.29
C GLN A 50 -4.34 9.72 20.53
N THR A 51 -4.72 8.54 20.99
CA THR A 51 -5.66 7.65 20.30
C THR A 51 -7.07 8.23 20.20
N ASP A 52 -7.46 9.08 21.14
CA ASP A 52 -8.86 9.48 21.32
C ASP A 52 -9.19 10.85 20.69
N ILE A 53 -8.24 11.44 19.96
CA ILE A 53 -8.49 12.70 19.23
C ILE A 53 -9.28 12.41 17.96
N SER A 54 -10.48 13.00 17.88
CA SER A 54 -11.25 13.13 16.65
C SER A 54 -10.84 14.38 15.90
N ILE A 55 -10.56 14.26 14.59
CA ILE A 55 -10.23 15.39 13.72
C ILE A 55 -11.50 15.76 12.95
N ASN A 56 -12.10 16.89 13.32
CA ASN A 56 -13.43 17.29 12.86
C ASN A 56 -13.39 18.21 11.63
N ASN A 57 -12.58 17.88 10.63
CA ASN A 57 -12.61 18.52 9.31
C ASN A 57 -12.85 17.47 8.22
N GLU A 58 -13.10 17.92 7.00
CA GLU A 58 -13.57 17.08 5.89
C GLU A 58 -12.57 15.97 5.52
N ILE A 59 -11.27 16.27 5.58
CA ILE A 59 -10.19 15.34 5.22
C ILE A 59 -9.84 14.42 6.41
N GLY A 60 -9.81 14.98 7.62
CA GLY A 60 -9.32 14.30 8.82
C GLY A 60 -10.34 13.37 9.47
N CYS A 61 -11.62 13.45 9.09
CA CYS A 61 -12.68 12.65 9.71
C CYS A 61 -12.45 11.13 9.58
N ILE A 62 -11.85 10.67 8.48
CA ILE A 62 -11.51 9.26 8.27
C ILE A 62 -10.21 8.84 9.00
N PHE A 63 -9.37 9.78 9.43
CA PHE A 63 -8.03 9.48 9.94
C PHE A 63 -8.07 8.60 11.18
N ARG A 64 -7.34 7.49 11.11
CA ARG A 64 -7.03 6.63 12.25
C ARG A 64 -5.69 7.02 12.89
N GLY A 65 -5.08 6.14 13.67
CA GLY A 65 -3.79 6.40 14.31
C GLY A 65 -2.66 6.68 13.31
N HIS A 66 -2.73 6.07 12.11
CA HIS A 66 -1.71 6.21 11.06
C HIS A 66 -2.36 6.49 9.71
N ASN A 67 -2.03 7.62 9.08
CA ASN A 67 -2.53 7.99 7.76
C ASN A 67 -1.37 8.18 6.76
N ILE A 68 -1.34 7.34 5.72
CA ILE A 68 -0.38 7.40 4.62
C ILE A 68 -0.98 8.28 3.53
N VAL A 69 -0.29 9.35 3.15
CA VAL A 69 -0.74 10.29 2.14
C VAL A 69 0.13 10.15 0.89
N GLU A 70 -0.52 10.02 -0.27
CA GLU A 70 0.10 10.09 -1.60
C GLU A 70 -0.43 11.33 -2.33
N TYR A 71 0.47 12.14 -2.86
CA TYR A 71 0.13 13.29 -3.69
C TYR A 71 0.39 12.98 -5.17
N LYS A 72 -0.46 13.51 -6.04
CA LYS A 72 -0.26 13.49 -7.50
C LYS A 72 -0.39 14.90 -8.05
N ASP A 73 0.62 15.31 -8.80
CA ASP A 73 0.62 16.56 -9.53
C ASP A 73 -0.56 16.61 -10.53
N PRO A 74 -1.11 17.81 -10.84
CA PRO A 74 -2.15 17.97 -11.86
C PRO A 74 -1.93 17.23 -13.18
N VAL A 75 -0.66 17.12 -13.63
CA VAL A 75 -0.34 16.44 -14.89
C VAL A 75 -0.17 14.93 -14.74
N ASP A 76 0.02 14.44 -13.51
CA ASP A 76 0.22 13.02 -13.23
C ASP A 76 -1.12 12.30 -13.01
N SER A 77 -1.18 11.06 -13.49
CA SER A 77 -2.36 10.23 -13.33
C SER A 77 -2.41 9.58 -11.94
N LEU A 78 -3.55 9.73 -11.25
CA LEU A 78 -3.91 8.88 -10.12
C LEU A 78 -4.75 7.72 -10.66
N ASN A 79 -4.09 6.60 -10.95
CA ASN A 79 -4.69 5.38 -11.48
C ASN A 79 -4.68 4.26 -10.42
N ILE A 80 -5.16 3.08 -10.80
CA ILE A 80 -5.23 1.93 -9.91
C ILE A 80 -3.84 1.42 -9.48
N ASP A 81 -2.83 1.53 -10.34
CA ASP A 81 -1.46 1.11 -10.01
C ASP A 81 -0.86 1.99 -8.91
N VAL A 82 -1.12 3.30 -8.96
CA VAL A 82 -0.74 4.23 -7.88
C VAL A 82 -1.47 3.84 -6.58
N PHE A 83 -2.76 3.51 -6.66
CA PHE A 83 -3.53 3.08 -5.50
C PHE A 83 -2.91 1.85 -4.83
N PHE A 84 -2.64 0.78 -5.59
CA PHE A 84 -2.01 -0.43 -5.06
C PHE A 84 -0.56 -0.22 -4.62
N LYS A 85 0.19 0.66 -5.28
CA LYS A 85 1.54 1.03 -4.85
C LYS A 85 1.50 1.66 -3.46
N THR A 86 0.59 2.61 -3.23
CA THR A 86 0.42 3.25 -1.91
C THR A 86 -0.10 2.25 -0.87
N GLU A 87 -0.99 1.32 -1.25
CA GLU A 87 -1.40 0.21 -0.38
C GLU A 87 -0.20 -0.67 0.01
N GLY A 88 0.68 -0.98 -0.95
CA GLY A 88 1.94 -1.67 -0.70
C GLY A 88 2.87 -0.91 0.26
N TYR A 89 2.93 0.42 0.16
CA TYR A 89 3.68 1.26 1.10
C TYR A 89 3.10 1.20 2.51
N ALA A 90 1.76 1.20 2.65
CA ALA A 90 1.09 1.04 3.93
C ALA A 90 1.38 -0.34 4.56
N CYS A 91 1.39 -1.42 3.76
CA CYS A 91 1.79 -2.75 4.20
C CYS A 91 3.24 -2.79 4.69
N LEU A 92 4.17 -2.18 3.95
CA LEU A 92 5.58 -2.10 4.36
C LEU A 92 5.74 -1.30 5.65
N TYR A 93 5.08 -0.15 5.74
CA TYR A 93 5.05 0.68 6.95
C TYR A 93 4.57 -0.10 8.17
N LYS A 94 3.45 -0.83 8.05
CA LYS A 94 2.95 -1.75 9.09
C LYS A 94 4.00 -2.80 9.48
N SER A 95 4.66 -3.41 8.49
CA SER A 95 5.63 -4.49 8.72
C SER A 95 6.92 -4.03 9.41
N TYR A 96 7.25 -2.74 9.33
CA TYR A 96 8.46 -2.16 9.93
C TYR A 96 8.31 -1.84 11.43
N GLY A 97 7.18 -2.22 12.04
CA GLY A 97 7.00 -2.18 13.48
C GLY A 97 8.11 -2.91 14.24
N LYS A 98 8.54 -2.36 15.39
CA LYS A 98 9.63 -2.93 16.21
C LYS A 98 9.23 -4.23 16.93
N THR A 99 7.93 -4.45 17.10
CA THR A 99 7.35 -5.65 17.70
C THR A 99 6.31 -6.22 16.75
N VAL A 100 5.99 -7.50 16.95
CA VAL A 100 4.87 -8.15 16.24
C VAL A 100 3.62 -7.29 16.42
N ASP A 101 2.98 -6.96 15.30
CA ASP A 101 1.75 -6.17 15.25
C ASP A 101 1.80 -4.82 15.99
N ALA A 102 2.96 -4.16 15.99
CA ALA A 102 3.13 -2.84 16.64
C ALA A 102 2.17 -1.76 16.10
N ILE A 103 1.73 -1.89 14.85
CA ILE A 103 0.76 -1.00 14.19
C ILE A 103 -0.41 -1.89 13.75
N ALA A 104 -1.57 -1.75 14.37
CA ALA A 104 -2.74 -2.55 14.05
C ALA A 104 -3.23 -2.23 12.62
N GLU A 105 -3.64 -3.25 11.87
CA GLU A 105 -4.13 -3.08 10.49
C GLU A 105 -5.34 -2.13 10.42
N ASN A 106 -6.22 -2.24 11.40
CA ASN A 106 -7.45 -1.46 11.50
C ASN A 106 -7.21 -0.04 12.03
N ASP A 107 -5.96 0.34 12.28
CA ASP A 107 -5.55 1.68 12.71
C ASP A 107 -4.82 2.47 11.60
N ILE A 108 -4.76 1.90 10.40
CA ILE A 108 -4.18 2.52 9.21
C ILE A 108 -5.29 3.03 8.28
N THR A 109 -5.06 4.21 7.71
CA THR A 109 -5.82 4.77 6.59
C THR A 109 -4.91 5.32 5.51
N MET A 110 -5.44 5.47 4.30
CA MET A 110 -4.75 6.09 3.16
C MET A 110 -5.49 7.34 2.69
N THR A 111 -4.74 8.31 2.18
CA THR A 111 -5.29 9.52 1.58
C THR A 111 -4.56 9.79 0.28
N PHE A 112 -5.31 9.94 -0.80
CA PHE A 112 -4.78 10.37 -2.08
C PHE A 112 -5.22 11.80 -2.33
N VAL A 113 -4.32 12.65 -2.80
CA VAL A 113 -4.65 14.06 -3.09
C VAL A 113 -4.27 14.37 -4.54
N ARG A 114 -5.24 14.86 -5.32
CA ARG A 114 -4.99 15.50 -6.61
C ARG A 114 -6.05 16.55 -6.95
N GLU A 115 -5.73 17.41 -7.91
CA GLU A 115 -6.63 18.48 -8.37
C GLU A 115 -7.89 17.96 -9.09
N ASN A 116 -7.72 17.08 -10.09
CA ASN A 116 -8.82 16.64 -10.95
C ASN A 116 -9.34 15.26 -10.56
N LYS A 117 -10.67 15.10 -10.49
CA LYS A 117 -11.31 13.80 -10.18
C LYS A 117 -10.79 12.68 -11.11
N PRO A 118 -10.14 11.63 -10.59
CA PRO A 118 -9.56 10.56 -11.42
C PRO A 118 -10.63 9.59 -11.93
N SER A 119 -11.39 9.98 -12.95
CA SER A 119 -12.54 9.22 -13.48
C SER A 119 -12.21 7.75 -13.82
N GLY A 120 -11.03 7.47 -14.37
CA GLY A 120 -10.59 6.11 -14.68
C GLY A 120 -10.41 5.22 -13.45
N LEU A 121 -9.93 5.78 -12.33
CA LEU A 121 -9.83 5.05 -11.06
C LEU A 121 -11.21 4.77 -10.46
N PHE A 122 -12.13 5.74 -10.52
CA PHE A 122 -13.51 5.54 -10.07
C PHE A 122 -14.25 4.49 -10.92
N ALA A 123 -14.02 4.47 -12.24
CA ALA A 123 -14.56 3.43 -13.12
C ALA A 123 -14.05 2.04 -12.72
N TYR A 124 -12.73 1.91 -12.48
CA TYR A 124 -12.15 0.67 -11.97
C TYR A 124 -12.81 0.21 -10.68
N PHE A 125 -12.98 1.11 -9.70
CA PHE A 125 -13.64 0.80 -8.43
C PHE A 125 -15.06 0.26 -8.62
N GLN A 126 -15.85 0.89 -9.49
CA GLN A 126 -17.20 0.44 -9.79
C GLN A 126 -17.22 -0.94 -10.45
N GLU A 127 -16.37 -1.17 -11.45
CA GLU A 127 -16.28 -2.43 -12.19
C GLU A 127 -15.85 -3.62 -11.31
N HIS A 128 -15.07 -3.36 -10.27
CA HIS A 128 -14.49 -4.39 -9.40
C HIS A 128 -15.18 -4.48 -8.03
N GLY A 129 -16.33 -3.82 -7.84
CA GLY A 129 -17.17 -3.96 -6.65
C GLY A 129 -16.66 -3.26 -5.39
N TYR A 130 -15.81 -2.25 -5.54
CA TYR A 130 -15.40 -1.38 -4.43
C TYR A 130 -16.55 -0.47 -4.01
N GLN A 131 -16.62 -0.15 -2.72
CA GLN A 131 -17.64 0.77 -2.20
C GLN A 131 -17.08 2.18 -2.18
N VAL A 132 -17.74 3.08 -2.92
CA VAL A 132 -17.39 4.50 -2.99
C VAL A 132 -18.53 5.33 -2.40
N SER A 133 -18.22 6.16 -1.42
CA SER A 133 -19.15 7.19 -0.92
C SER A 133 -18.55 8.59 -1.04
N ASN A 134 -19.39 9.62 -1.05
CA ASN A 134 -18.96 11.03 -1.12
C ASN A 134 -19.55 11.79 0.08
N PRO A 135 -18.93 11.68 1.28
CA PRO A 135 -19.43 12.34 2.47
C PRO A 135 -19.26 13.87 2.42
N PHE A 136 -18.26 14.36 1.69
CA PHE A 136 -17.99 15.79 1.52
C PHE A 136 -17.71 16.12 0.05
N LYS A 137 -17.97 17.37 -0.33
CA LYS A 137 -17.71 17.84 -1.69
C LYS A 137 -16.23 17.68 -2.02
N GLY A 138 -15.94 16.84 -3.01
CA GLY A 138 -14.57 16.58 -3.45
C GLY A 138 -13.79 15.55 -2.61
N VAL A 139 -14.41 14.94 -1.58
CA VAL A 139 -13.80 13.87 -0.79
C VAL A 139 -14.60 12.58 -1.00
N TYR A 140 -13.91 11.51 -1.40
CA TYR A 140 -14.52 10.22 -1.67
C TYR A 140 -13.92 9.15 -0.79
N TYR A 141 -14.74 8.44 -0.03
CA TYR A 141 -14.29 7.30 0.77
C TYR A 141 -14.39 6.02 -0.04
N ILE A 142 -13.30 5.26 -0.04
CA ILE A 142 -13.20 3.94 -0.64
C ILE A 142 -13.16 2.93 0.51
N THR A 143 -14.04 1.93 0.45
CA THR A 143 -14.19 0.89 1.47
C THR A 143 -14.61 -0.44 0.85
N GLY A 144 -14.76 -1.48 1.67
CA GLY A 144 -15.13 -2.83 1.22
C GLY A 144 -13.91 -3.66 0.88
N ASN A 145 -13.66 -3.90 -0.41
CA ASN A 145 -12.62 -4.82 -0.90
C ASN A 145 -11.20 -4.22 -0.89
N ILE A 146 -10.80 -3.57 0.21
CA ILE A 146 -9.48 -2.96 0.40
C ILE A 146 -8.91 -3.29 1.78
N LEU A 147 -7.57 -3.30 1.91
CA LEU A 147 -6.92 -3.59 3.20
C LEU A 147 -7.05 -2.42 4.17
N PHE A 148 -6.84 -1.19 3.68
CA PHE A 148 -6.89 0.02 4.49
C PHE A 148 -7.93 0.98 3.91
N PRO A 149 -8.89 1.47 4.72
CA PRO A 149 -9.81 2.52 4.30
C PRO A 149 -9.06 3.69 3.70
N ALA A 150 -9.54 4.15 2.56
CA ALA A 150 -8.90 5.21 1.82
C ALA A 150 -9.86 6.37 1.57
N GLN A 151 -9.30 7.56 1.40
CA GLN A 151 -9.99 8.67 0.76
C GLN A 151 -9.22 9.19 -0.45
N ILE A 152 -9.94 9.77 -1.39
CA ILE A 152 -9.43 10.50 -2.56
C ILE A 152 -10.07 11.88 -2.60
#